data_AF-A0A5K1HFH8-F1
#
_entry.id   AF-A0A5K1HFH8-F1
#
_cell.length_a   1.000
_cell.length_b   1.000
_cell.length_c   1.000
_cell.angle_alpha   90.00
_cell.angle_beta   90.00
_cell.angle_gamma   90.00
#
_symmetry.space_group_name_H-M   'P 1'
#
loop_
_entity.id
_entity.type
_entity.pdbx_description
1 polymer ?
#
loop_
_entity_poly.entity_id
_entity_poly.type
_entity_poly.pdbx_seq_one_letter_code
_entity_poly.pdbx_strand_id
1 'polypeptide(L)'
;AYRQLYNPYNLISGKEDAANNFARGKYTVGKEIVDLCLDRIRKEADKCTGLQGFLIFNALGGGSGSGLGSLLMERLSVDYGKKTKLGFNIFPSPQISTACVEPYNAILAMH
;
A
#
# COMPACT_ATOMS: atom_id res chain seq x y z
N ALA A 1 -5.52 23.87 -3.89
CA ALA A 1 -5.43 24.33 -2.48
C ALA A 1 -4.42 23.52 -1.65
N TYR A 2 -4.40 22.18 -1.72
CA TYR A 2 -3.60 21.35 -0.79
C TYR A 2 -2.15 21.01 -1.22
N ARG A 3 -1.62 21.62 -2.28
CA ARG A 3 -0.30 21.25 -2.84
C ARG A 3 0.86 21.47 -1.85
N GLN A 4 0.76 22.48 -0.98
CA GLN A 4 1.80 22.83 -0.01
C GLN A 4 1.64 22.14 1.34
N LEU A 5 0.55 21.38 1.55
CA LEU A 5 0.28 20.74 2.83
C LEU A 5 1.15 19.50 3.06
N TYR A 6 1.47 18.77 1.99
CA TYR A 6 2.20 17.51 2.07
C TYR A 6 3.67 17.71 1.77
N ASN A 7 4.53 17.04 2.54
CA ASN A 7 5.94 16.96 2.25
C ASN A 7 6.15 16.25 0.90
N PRO A 8 6.77 16.90 -0.12
CA PRO A 8 6.98 16.30 -1.44
C PRO A 8 7.73 14.98 -1.38
N TYR A 9 8.62 14.81 -0.39
CA TYR A 9 9.38 13.58 -0.19
C TYR A 9 8.55 12.37 0.26
N ASN A 10 7.35 12.61 0.79
CA ASN A 10 6.41 11.55 1.20
C ASN A 10 5.45 11.16 0.07
N LEU A 11 5.48 11.90 -1.04
CA LEU A 11 4.71 11.59 -2.26
C LEU A 11 5.59 10.73 -3.17
N ILE A 12 5.43 9.41 -3.05
CA ILE A 12 6.23 8.44 -3.80
C ILE A 12 5.43 7.92 -4.99
N SER A 13 6.04 7.96 -6.18
CA SER A 13 5.45 7.47 -7.42
C SER A 13 6.44 6.60 -8.19
N GLY A 14 5.96 5.48 -8.74
CA GLY A 14 6.71 4.65 -9.68
C GLY A 14 6.58 5.16 -11.12
N LYS A 15 7.42 4.64 -12.02
CA LYS A 15 7.30 4.90 -13.47
C LYS A 15 6.25 4.02 -14.14
N GLU A 16 6.10 2.80 -13.63
CA GLU A 16 5.16 1.81 -14.15
C GLU A 16 4.05 1.52 -13.13
N ASP A 17 2.87 1.20 -13.64
CA ASP A 17 1.76 0.72 -12.83
C ASP A 17 1.80 -0.80 -12.67
N ALA A 18 0.92 -1.32 -11.80
CA ALA A 18 0.74 -2.75 -11.64
C ALA A 18 -0.23 -3.37 -12.68
N ALA A 19 -0.76 -2.58 -13.61
CA ALA A 19 -1.71 -3.00 -14.65
C ALA A 19 -2.84 -3.94 -14.15
N ASN A 20 -3.47 -3.61 -13.03
CA ASN A 20 -4.50 -4.43 -12.36
C ASN A 20 -4.09 -5.88 -12.06
N ASN A 21 -2.79 -6.14 -11.90
CA ASN A 21 -2.26 -7.47 -11.59
C ASN A 21 -1.61 -7.49 -10.20
N PHE A 22 -2.18 -8.28 -9.29
CA PHE A 22 -1.64 -8.50 -7.95
C PHE A 22 -0.17 -8.97 -7.96
N ALA A 23 0.17 -9.94 -8.80
CA ALA A 23 1.53 -10.49 -8.84
C ALA A 23 2.55 -9.45 -9.29
N ARG A 24 2.16 -8.54 -10.19
CA ARG A 24 3.01 -7.43 -10.60
C ARG A 24 3.24 -6.47 -9.42
N GLY A 25 2.16 -6.12 -8.71
CA GLY A 25 2.20 -5.28 -7.53
C GLY A 25 2.96 -5.88 -6.34
N LYS A 26 2.91 -7.20 -6.11
CA LYS A 26 3.57 -7.84 -4.95
C LYS A 26 4.99 -8.31 -5.24
N TYR A 27 5.24 -8.92 -6.41
CA TYR A 27 6.48 -9.66 -6.65
C TYR A 27 7.49 -8.97 -7.56
N THR A 28 7.07 -8.02 -8.40
CA THR A 28 7.95 -7.35 -9.38
C THR A 28 8.03 -5.85 -9.10
N VAL A 29 7.16 -5.03 -9.69
CA VAL A 29 7.18 -3.56 -9.59
C VAL A 29 7.13 -3.09 -8.13
N GLY A 30 6.32 -3.73 -7.29
CA GLY A 30 6.25 -3.33 -5.88
C GLY A 30 7.52 -3.57 -5.08
N LYS A 31 8.33 -4.58 -5.44
CA LYS A 31 9.62 -4.81 -4.76
C LYS A 31 10.63 -3.70 -5.03
N GLU A 32 10.57 -3.08 -6.20
CA GLU A 32 11.49 -1.99 -6.55
C GLU A 32 11.21 -0.72 -5.74
N ILE A 33 9.96 -0.51 -5.32
CA ILE A 33 9.53 0.72 -4.62
C ILE A 33 9.33 0.55 -3.12
N VAL A 34 9.15 -0.67 -2.62
CA VAL A 34 8.81 -0.92 -1.21
C VAL A 34 9.90 -0.42 -0.26
N ASP A 35 11.17 -0.59 -0.60
CA ASP A 35 12.29 -0.17 0.26
C ASP A 35 12.32 1.36 0.41
N LEU A 36 12.03 2.08 -0.66
CA LEU A 36 11.89 3.54 -0.63
C LEU A 36 10.72 3.96 0.25
N CYS A 37 9.56 3.29 0.15
CA CYS A 37 8.41 3.56 1.00
C CYS A 37 8.74 3.32 2.49
N LEU A 38 9.41 2.22 2.81
CA LEU A 38 9.79 1.87 4.19
C LEU A 38 10.78 2.87 4.77
N ASP A 39 11.76 3.34 4.01
CA ASP A 39 12.70 4.37 4.47
C ASP A 39 11.99 5.69 4.81
N ARG A 40 11.00 6.10 4.00
CA ARG A 40 10.19 7.29 4.30
C ARG A 40 9.32 7.09 5.54
N ILE A 41 8.67 5.93 5.67
CA ILE A 41 7.87 5.60 6.86
C ILE A 41 8.75 5.62 8.11
N ARG A 42 9.97 5.07 8.04
CA ARG A 42 10.93 5.08 9.16
C ARG A 42 11.31 6.49 9.57
N LYS A 43 11.63 7.36 8.61
CA LYS A 43 11.94 8.77 8.88
C LYS A 43 10.79 9.54 9.53
N GLU A 44 9.55 9.23 9.19
CA GLU A 44 8.39 9.84 9.86
C GLU A 44 8.13 9.22 11.24
N ALA A 45 8.35 7.90 11.40
CA ALA A 45 8.25 7.23 12.68
C ALA A 45 9.29 7.75 13.69
N ASP A 46 10.52 8.05 13.25
CA ASP A 46 11.60 8.57 14.11
C ASP A 46 11.30 9.98 14.65
N LYS A 47 10.45 10.76 13.97
CA LYS A 47 9.98 12.07 14.47
C LYS A 47 8.93 11.94 15.56
N CYS A 48 8.33 10.77 15.73
CA CYS A 48 7.30 10.52 16.73
C CYS A 48 7.92 10.03 18.04
N THR A 49 7.60 10.67 19.17
CA THR A 49 8.03 10.21 20.50
C THR A 49 7.32 8.92 20.96
N GLY A 50 6.17 8.59 20.36
CA GLY A 50 5.37 7.43 20.71
C GLY A 50 4.40 7.01 19.61
N LEU A 51 4.91 6.42 18.53
CA LEU A 51 4.08 5.89 17.44
C LEU A 51 3.11 4.82 17.97
N GLN A 52 1.80 5.01 17.77
CA GLN A 52 0.77 4.04 18.17
C GLN A 52 0.55 2.96 17.10
N GLY A 53 0.52 3.35 15.83
CA GLY A 53 0.18 2.45 14.74
C GLY A 53 0.11 3.13 13.38
N PHE A 54 -0.34 2.37 12.38
CA PHE A 54 -0.47 2.80 10.99
C PHE A 54 -1.92 2.66 10.54
N LEU A 55 -2.39 3.64 9.77
CA LEU A 55 -3.63 3.57 9.01
C LEU A 55 -3.27 3.35 7.55
N ILE A 56 -3.78 2.27 6.96
CA ILE A 56 -3.46 1.86 5.59
C ILE A 56 -4.74 1.96 4.78
N PHE A 57 -4.71 2.73 3.70
CA PHE A 57 -5.83 2.89 2.79
C PHE A 57 -5.44 2.29 1.44
N ASN A 58 -6.16 1.25 1.00
CA ASN A 58 -5.92 0.63 -0.30
C ASN A 58 -7.21 0.08 -0.91
N ALA A 59 -7.18 -0.11 -2.23
CA ALA A 59 -8.25 -0.77 -2.96
C ALA A 59 -7.84 -2.22 -3.25
N LEU A 60 -8.69 -3.18 -2.89
CA LEU A 60 -8.43 -4.60 -3.09
C LEU A 60 -8.57 -5.02 -4.56
N GLY A 61 -9.37 -4.30 -5.33
CA GLY A 61 -9.58 -4.62 -6.76
C GLY A 61 -8.39 -4.27 -7.65
N GLY A 62 -7.59 -3.25 -7.28
CA GLY A 62 -6.48 -2.77 -8.10
C GLY A 62 -5.17 -3.51 -7.82
N GLY A 63 -4.31 -3.66 -8.83
CA GLY A 63 -3.05 -4.42 -8.71
C GLY A 63 -2.03 -3.79 -7.74
N SER A 64 -1.95 -2.45 -7.71
CA SER A 64 -1.05 -1.74 -6.79
C SER A 64 -1.61 -1.74 -5.37
N GLY A 65 -2.91 -1.44 -5.21
CA GLY A 65 -3.55 -1.40 -3.89
C GLY A 65 -3.54 -2.75 -3.18
N SER A 66 -3.84 -3.83 -3.92
CA SER A 66 -3.75 -5.20 -3.43
C SER A 66 -2.31 -5.65 -3.25
N GLY A 67 -1.52 -5.69 -4.34
CA GLY A 67 -0.18 -6.29 -4.33
C GLY A 67 0.85 -5.53 -3.49
N LEU A 68 1.03 -4.23 -3.76
CA LEU A 68 1.97 -3.40 -3.00
C LEU A 68 1.46 -3.18 -1.57
N GLY A 69 0.14 -3.04 -1.38
CA GLY A 69 -0.46 -2.91 -0.05
C GLY A 69 -0.20 -4.12 0.84
N SER A 70 -0.41 -5.34 0.34
CA SER A 70 -0.10 -6.57 1.06
C SER A 70 1.39 -6.70 1.36
N LEU A 71 2.27 -6.40 0.38
CA LEU A 71 3.72 -6.41 0.59
C LEU A 71 4.15 -5.41 1.68
N LEU A 72 3.60 -4.20 1.67
CA LEU A 72 3.89 -3.17 2.67
C LEU A 72 3.43 -3.61 4.06
N MET A 73 2.25 -4.23 4.17
CA MET A 73 1.74 -4.77 5.43
C MET A 73 2.63 -5.88 6.00
N GLU A 74 3.12 -6.80 5.16
CA GLU A 74 4.07 -7.84 5.56
C GLU A 74 5.35 -7.21 6.15
N ARG A 75 5.94 -6.23 5.45
CA ARG A 75 7.16 -5.56 5.89
C ARG A 75 6.97 -4.72 7.15
N LEU A 76 5.87 -3.99 7.26
CA LEU A 76 5.53 -3.24 8.49
C LEU A 76 5.26 -4.17 9.68
N SER A 77 4.80 -5.39 9.43
CA SER A 77 4.62 -6.38 10.50
C SER A 77 5.95 -6.93 11.01
N VAL A 78 6.97 -7.02 10.15
CA VAL A 78 8.34 -7.38 10.54
C VAL A 78 9.00 -6.25 11.32
N ASP A 79 9.02 -5.03 10.78
CA ASP A 79 9.73 -3.89 11.38
C ASP A 79 8.99 -3.32 12.60
N TYR A 80 7.66 -3.29 12.57
CA TYR A 80 6.80 -2.67 13.58
C TYR A 80 5.76 -3.65 14.13
N GLY A 81 6.18 -4.87 14.47
CA GLY A 81 5.29 -5.95 14.92
C GLY A 81 4.41 -5.58 16.13
N LYS A 82 4.92 -4.80 17.08
CA LYS A 82 4.18 -4.35 18.28
C LYS A 82 3.20 -3.20 18.03
N LYS A 83 3.17 -2.62 16.83
CA LYS A 83 2.34 -1.46 16.50
C LYS A 83 1.05 -1.90 15.79
N THR A 84 -0.05 -1.25 16.14
CA THR A 84 -1.37 -1.53 15.55
C THR A 84 -1.39 -1.13 14.09
N LYS A 85 -2.03 -1.93 13.24
CA LYS A 85 -2.19 -1.68 11.81
C LYS A 85 -3.68 -1.78 11.49
N LEU A 86 -4.27 -0.68 11.03
CA LEU A 86 -5.69 -0.62 10.66
C LEU A 86 -5.79 -0.42 9.16
N GLY A 87 -6.41 -1.39 8.47
CA GLY A 87 -6.65 -1.33 7.03
C GLY A 87 -8.06 -0.81 6.72
N PHE A 88 -8.14 0.26 5.95
CA PHE A 88 -9.36 0.75 5.32
C PHE A 88 -9.36 0.30 3.86
N ASN A 89 -9.93 -0.87 3.64
CA ASN A 89 -9.86 -1.56 2.36
C ASN A 89 -11.14 -1.28 1.56
N ILE A 90 -10.99 -0.79 0.33
CA ILE A 90 -12.12 -0.60 -0.59
C ILE A 90 -12.38 -1.93 -1.32
N PHE A 91 -13.57 -2.47 -1.11
CA PHE A 91 -14.03 -3.68 -1.76
C PHE A 91 -14.53 -3.43 -3.18
N PRO A 92 -14.30 -4.37 -4.11
CA PRO A 92 -14.82 -4.24 -5.47
C PRO A 92 -16.35 -4.35 -5.48
N SER A 93 -16.98 -3.61 -6.40
CA SER A 93 -18.42 -3.66 -6.65
C SER A 93 -18.67 -3.91 -8.15
N PRO A 94 -19.55 -4.85 -8.54
CA PRO A 94 -19.82 -5.16 -9.94
C PRO A 94 -20.30 -3.96 -10.76
N GLN A 95 -20.93 -2.96 -10.12
CA GLN A 95 -21.50 -1.80 -10.80
C GLN A 95 -20.46 -0.73 -11.18
N ILE A 96 -19.31 -0.71 -10.50
CA ILE A 96 -18.26 0.33 -10.66
C ILE A 96 -16.91 -0.34 -11.01
N SER A 97 -16.94 -1.63 -11.34
CA SER A 97 -15.74 -2.42 -11.60
C SER A 97 -15.03 -1.90 -12.85
N THR A 98 -13.73 -1.69 -12.72
CA THR A 98 -12.87 -1.20 -13.81
C THR A 98 -12.05 -2.32 -14.45
N ALA A 99 -11.95 -3.47 -13.78
CA ALA A 99 -11.20 -4.62 -14.27
C ALA A 99 -11.89 -5.95 -13.94
N CYS A 100 -11.93 -6.85 -14.92
CA CYS A 100 -12.51 -8.19 -14.75
C CYS A 100 -11.76 -9.04 -13.69
N VAL A 101 -10.52 -8.69 -13.37
CA VAL A 101 -9.65 -9.41 -12.43
C VAL A 101 -9.72 -8.89 -10.99
N GLU A 102 -10.61 -7.94 -10.70
CA GLU A 102 -10.81 -7.43 -9.34
C GLU A 102 -11.09 -8.52 -8.28
N PRO A 103 -11.93 -9.56 -8.56
CA PRO A 103 -12.16 -10.63 -7.60
C PRO A 103 -10.88 -11.44 -7.28
N TYR A 104 -10.04 -11.68 -8.29
CA TYR A 104 -8.76 -12.38 -8.11
C TYR A 104 -7.82 -11.57 -7.22
N ASN A 105 -7.68 -10.28 -7.49
CA ASN A 105 -6.84 -9.38 -6.69
C ASN A 105 -7.33 -9.30 -5.24
N ALA A 106 -8.65 -9.23 -5.03
CA ALA A 106 -9.23 -9.14 -3.70
C ALA A 106 -8.98 -10.40 -2.86
N ILE A 107 -9.15 -11.59 -3.44
CA ILE A 107 -8.89 -12.85 -2.74
C ILE A 107 -7.41 -12.99 -2.40
N LEU A 108 -6.52 -12.68 -3.34
CA LEU A 108 -5.07 -12.76 -3.13
C LEU A 108 -4.55 -11.73 -2.12
N ALA A 109 -5.20 -10.57 -2.01
CA ALA A 109 -4.84 -9.53 -1.04
C ALA A 109 -5.25 -9.87 0.40
N MET A 110 -6.35 -10.62 0.54
CA MET A 110 -6.89 -11.05 1.84
C MET A 110 -6.22 -12.29 2.41
N HIS A 111 -5.56 -13.07 1.56
CA HIS A 111 -4.81 -14.25 1.95
C HIS A 111 -3.49 -13.87 2.63
#